data_AF-A0A367QBA0-F1
#
_entry.id   AF-A0A367QBA0-F1
#
_cell.length_a   1.000
_cell.length_b   1.000
_cell.length_c   1.000
_cell.angle_alpha   90.00
_cell.angle_beta   90.00
_cell.angle_gamma   90.00
#
_symmetry.space_group_name_H-M   'P 1'
#
loop_
_entity.id
_entity.type
_entity.pdbx_description
1 polymer ?
#
loop_
_entity_poly.entity_id
_entity_poly.type
_entity_poly.pdbx_seq_one_letter_code
_entity_poly.pdbx_strand_id
1 'polypeptide(L)'
;MPANRCPNPSCEYFNRALPNNAKVCPWCSTPIGNVVTPTPQPPIQSQPSQPPIQQPPIQQPPIQQPPIQQPPSQYQRTDQPNYQVPQQTPVDYSTVYQPRVPYPPTPPVYAPPPQRAPVLKLIHSSGREFHLIGEGGFIGRRSQSPGIAPPEIDLTGIPNEGIVSRRHARVDWDWSQNAYMIVDMSTNGIYLNNNLLTPGMQYRLLNGDSVKFGQDNLVNFTAYVM
;
A
#
# COMPACT_ATOMS: atom_id res chain seq x y z
N MET A 1 16.01 -28.96 19.22
CA MET A 1 15.99 -27.83 20.19
C MET A 1 14.96 -26.83 19.67
N PRO A 2 13.87 -26.55 20.41
CA PRO A 2 12.85 -25.61 19.96
C PRO A 2 13.47 -24.21 19.86
N ALA A 3 13.50 -23.65 18.65
CA ALA A 3 14.01 -22.30 18.43
C ALA A 3 13.01 -21.28 18.97
N ASN A 4 13.47 -20.37 19.82
CA ASN A 4 12.69 -19.25 20.32
C ASN A 4 12.24 -18.37 19.13
N ARG A 5 10.97 -17.99 19.07
CA ARG A 5 10.39 -17.17 18.00
C ARG A 5 9.86 -15.85 18.56
N CYS A 6 9.85 -14.81 17.75
CA CYS A 6 9.33 -13.51 18.16
C CYS A 6 7.78 -13.55 18.21
N PRO A 7 7.15 -13.19 19.35
CA PRO A 7 5.69 -13.19 19.48
C PRO A 7 5.02 -11.89 19.01
N ASN A 8 5.78 -10.87 18.60
CA ASN A 8 5.24 -9.58 18.18
C ASN A 8 4.86 -9.57 16.68
N PRO A 9 3.56 -9.48 16.32
CA PRO A 9 3.11 -9.51 14.92
C PRO A 9 3.47 -8.25 14.12
N SER A 10 3.86 -7.16 14.79
CA SER A 10 4.36 -5.93 14.13
C SER A 10 5.87 -5.96 13.87
N CYS A 11 6.56 -7.03 14.25
CA CYS A 11 7.98 -7.21 13.99
C CYS A 11 8.18 -7.95 12.67
N GLU A 12 9.07 -7.47 11.79
CA GLU A 12 9.42 -8.18 10.56
C GLU A 12 9.97 -9.60 10.81
N TYR A 13 10.49 -9.85 12.01
CA TYR A 13 10.95 -11.16 12.46
C TYR A 13 9.89 -11.99 13.21
N PHE A 14 8.61 -11.61 13.12
CA PHE A 14 7.49 -12.38 13.68
C PHE A 14 7.52 -13.82 13.18
N ASN A 15 7.38 -14.78 14.10
CA ASN A 15 7.49 -16.21 13.83
C ASN A 15 8.81 -16.70 13.19
N ARG A 16 9.85 -15.86 13.04
CA ARG A 16 11.17 -16.32 12.61
C ARG A 16 11.96 -16.87 13.80
N ALA A 17 12.80 -17.88 13.52
CA ALA A 17 13.67 -18.48 14.52
C ALA A 17 14.76 -17.47 14.94
N LEU A 18 14.88 -17.24 16.24
CA LEU A 18 15.89 -16.39 16.84
C LEU A 18 17.10 -17.21 17.30
N PRO A 19 18.28 -16.59 17.44
CA PRO A 19 19.45 -17.26 17.98
C PRO A 19 19.15 -17.85 19.37
N ASN A 20 19.67 -19.05 19.61
CA ASN A 20 19.48 -19.77 20.87
C ASN A 20 19.96 -18.88 22.05
N ASN A 21 19.18 -18.85 23.14
CA ASN A 21 19.33 -17.97 24.32
C ASN A 21 18.92 -16.50 24.20
N ALA A 22 18.28 -16.06 23.10
CA ALA A 22 17.66 -14.73 23.08
C ALA A 22 16.49 -14.65 24.09
N LYS A 23 16.63 -13.81 25.12
CA LYS A 23 15.55 -13.47 26.07
C LYS A 23 14.62 -12.37 25.55
N VAL A 24 15.10 -11.60 24.58
CA VAL A 24 14.42 -10.48 23.95
C VAL A 24 14.72 -10.53 22.46
N CYS A 25 13.74 -10.23 21.62
CA CYS A 25 13.93 -10.13 20.19
C CYS A 25 14.84 -8.93 19.86
N PRO A 26 15.97 -9.10 19.16
CA PRO A 26 16.89 -8.00 18.86
C PRO A 26 16.34 -6.97 17.86
N TRP A 27 15.24 -7.28 17.17
CA TRP A 27 14.66 -6.43 16.12
C TRP A 27 13.50 -5.56 16.59
N CYS A 28 12.77 -5.99 17.62
CA CYS A 28 11.60 -5.27 18.13
C CYS A 28 11.59 -5.13 19.65
N SER A 29 12.69 -5.54 20.30
CA SER A 29 12.88 -5.51 21.75
C SER A 29 11.77 -6.22 22.56
N THR A 30 10.99 -7.10 21.92
CA THR A 30 9.89 -7.81 22.58
C THR A 30 10.44 -8.97 23.41
N PRO A 31 10.08 -9.08 24.71
CA PRO A 31 10.53 -10.17 25.56
C PRO A 31 9.96 -11.51 25.10
N ILE A 32 10.79 -12.54 25.10
CA ILE A 32 10.43 -13.88 24.68
C ILE A 32 10.18 -14.68 25.97
N GLY A 33 8.93 -14.70 26.39
CA GLY A 33 8.47 -15.56 27.49
C GLY A 33 8.03 -16.91 26.95
N ASN A 34 8.44 -17.99 27.61
CA ASN A 34 7.82 -19.30 27.38
C ASN A 34 6.32 -19.19 27.68
N VAL A 35 5.50 -19.60 26.72
CA VAL A 35 4.04 -19.65 26.84
C VAL A 35 3.67 -20.61 27.98
N VAL A 36 3.14 -20.07 29.08
CA VAL A 36 2.41 -20.88 30.07
C VAL A 36 0.95 -20.87 29.66
N THR A 37 0.42 -22.06 29.43
CA THR A 37 -0.96 -22.34 29.02
C THR A 37 -1.98 -21.89 30.06
N PRO A 38 -3.17 -21.37 29.67
CA PRO A 38 -4.26 -21.13 30.60
C PRO A 38 -4.82 -22.48 31.09
N THR A 39 -4.74 -22.72 32.40
CA THR A 39 -5.41 -23.85 33.08
C THR A 39 -6.86 -23.46 33.39
N PRO A 40 -7.87 -24.35 33.29
CA PRO A 40 -9.25 -24.01 33.61
C PRO A 40 -9.44 -23.72 35.10
N GLN A 41 -10.02 -22.57 35.46
CA GLN A 41 -10.33 -22.21 36.84
C GLN A 41 -11.72 -22.76 37.27
N PRO A 42 -11.87 -23.28 38.51
CA PRO A 42 -13.17 -23.59 39.13
C PRO A 42 -13.88 -22.30 39.64
N PRO A 43 -15.18 -22.38 40.02
CA PRO A 43 -16.02 -21.19 40.16
C PRO A 43 -15.64 -20.29 41.34
N ILE A 44 -15.81 -18.99 41.10
CA ILE A 44 -15.44 -17.84 41.93
C ILE A 44 -16.20 -17.84 43.26
N GLN A 45 -15.47 -17.83 44.38
CA GLN A 45 -15.97 -17.34 45.66
C GLN A 45 -15.56 -15.87 45.83
N SER A 46 -16.52 -15.04 46.23
CA SER A 46 -16.40 -13.59 46.39
C SER A 46 -15.46 -13.23 47.55
N GLN A 47 -14.36 -12.53 47.25
CA GLN A 47 -13.54 -11.84 48.26
C GLN A 47 -13.53 -10.32 48.02
N PRO A 48 -13.36 -9.51 49.08
CA PRO A 48 -13.64 -8.07 49.05
C PRO A 48 -12.55 -7.26 48.37
N SER A 49 -12.96 -6.16 47.74
CA SER A 49 -12.15 -5.21 47.00
C SER A 49 -11.04 -4.60 47.86
N GLN A 50 -9.78 -4.84 47.50
CA GLN A 50 -8.65 -4.06 48.03
C GLN A 50 -8.51 -2.73 47.26
N PRO A 51 -8.12 -1.63 47.94
CA PRO A 51 -7.93 -0.34 47.29
C PRO A 51 -6.68 -0.32 46.38
N PRO A 52 -6.62 0.61 45.40
CA PRO A 52 -5.54 0.61 44.41
C PRO A 52 -4.21 0.99 45.06
N ILE A 53 -3.20 0.14 44.88
CA ILE A 53 -1.83 0.44 45.28
C ILE A 53 -1.25 1.40 44.23
N GLN A 54 -0.89 2.62 44.65
CA GLN A 54 -0.19 3.59 43.80
C GLN A 54 1.21 3.05 43.49
N GLN A 55 1.48 2.76 42.22
CA GLN A 55 2.83 2.40 41.77
C GLN A 55 3.70 3.67 41.72
N PRO A 56 4.96 3.63 42.18
CA PRO A 56 5.88 4.76 42.07
C PRO A 56 6.25 5.03 40.60
N PRO A 57 6.62 6.28 40.24
CA PRO A 57 6.97 6.63 38.87
C PRO A 57 8.24 5.88 38.45
N ILE A 58 8.14 5.11 37.36
CA ILE A 58 9.29 4.47 36.74
C ILE A 58 10.12 5.58 36.08
N GLN A 59 11.32 5.84 36.60
CA GLN A 59 12.27 6.75 35.96
C GLN A 59 12.76 6.11 34.66
N GLN A 60 12.39 6.70 33.53
CA GLN A 60 12.90 6.27 32.22
C GLN A 60 14.38 6.66 32.10
N PRO A 61 15.27 5.76 31.66
CA PRO A 61 16.66 6.14 31.36
C PRO A 61 16.71 7.12 30.17
N PRO A 62 17.70 8.02 30.13
CA PRO A 62 17.81 9.02 29.06
C PRO A 62 18.01 8.34 27.70
N ILE A 63 17.12 8.65 26.76
CA ILE A 63 17.21 8.22 25.36
C ILE A 63 18.40 8.97 24.75
N GLN A 64 19.50 8.25 24.48
CA GLN A 64 20.58 8.81 23.66
C GLN A 64 20.07 8.92 22.23
N GLN A 65 19.84 10.16 21.77
CA GLN A 65 19.54 10.43 20.37
C GLN A 65 20.77 10.09 19.52
N PRO A 66 20.64 9.30 18.43
CA PRO A 66 21.73 9.16 17.47
C PRO A 66 22.03 10.52 16.84
N PRO A 67 23.29 10.81 16.49
CA PRO A 67 23.66 12.09 15.90
C PRO A 67 22.91 12.31 14.60
N ILE A 68 22.19 13.42 14.53
CA ILE A 68 21.56 13.92 13.31
C ILE A 68 22.73 14.25 12.36
N GLN A 69 22.94 13.43 11.35
CA GLN A 69 23.84 13.77 10.27
C GLN A 69 23.23 14.96 9.51
N GLN A 70 23.84 16.12 9.65
CA GLN A 70 23.52 17.28 8.83
C GLN A 70 23.82 16.92 7.36
N PRO A 71 22.93 17.23 6.40
CA PRO A 71 23.29 17.09 4.99
C PRO A 71 24.47 18.03 4.70
N PRO A 72 25.45 17.60 3.89
CA PRO A 72 26.59 18.43 3.54
C PRO A 72 26.09 19.72 2.87
N SER A 73 26.52 20.83 3.43
CA SER A 73 26.31 22.15 2.86
C SER A 73 27.28 22.35 1.70
N GLN A 74 26.78 23.01 0.64
CA GLN A 74 27.55 23.60 -0.45
C GLN A 74 28.15 22.61 -1.45
N TYR A 75 27.35 22.20 -2.45
CA TYR A 75 27.91 21.98 -3.78
C TYR A 75 28.38 23.34 -4.31
N GLN A 76 29.66 23.64 -4.09
CA GLN A 76 30.35 24.67 -4.85
C GLN A 76 30.32 24.26 -6.31
N ARG A 77 29.60 25.04 -7.11
CA ARG A 77 29.57 24.95 -8.57
C ARG A 77 30.90 25.49 -9.09
N THR A 78 31.96 24.69 -9.04
CA THR A 78 33.16 24.92 -9.87
C THR A 78 32.93 24.26 -11.22
N ASP A 79 33.42 24.91 -12.27
CA ASP A 79 33.35 24.50 -13.68
C ASP A 79 32.06 24.88 -14.41
N GLN A 80 31.80 26.19 -14.49
CA GLN A 80 31.28 26.74 -15.75
C GLN A 80 32.47 26.92 -16.71
N PRO A 81 32.52 26.22 -17.86
CA PRO A 81 33.42 26.60 -18.93
C PRO A 81 33.01 27.99 -19.43
N ASN A 82 33.94 28.95 -19.33
CA ASN A 82 33.81 30.27 -19.90
C ASN A 82 33.84 30.15 -21.43
N TYR A 83 32.68 29.96 -22.06
CA TYR A 83 32.56 30.09 -23.50
C TYR A 83 32.54 31.58 -23.87
N GLN A 84 33.72 32.12 -24.15
CA GLN A 84 33.82 33.36 -24.92
C GLN A 84 33.31 33.07 -26.34
N VAL A 85 32.20 33.73 -26.71
CA VAL A 85 31.70 33.75 -28.08
C VAL A 85 32.76 34.43 -28.96
N PRO A 86 33.33 33.77 -29.99
CA PRO A 86 34.19 34.45 -30.94
C PRO A 86 33.35 35.51 -31.67
N GLN A 87 33.77 36.77 -31.63
CA GLN A 87 33.21 37.81 -32.49
C GLN A 87 33.52 37.42 -33.94
N GLN A 88 32.51 36.93 -34.65
CA GLN A 88 32.60 36.66 -36.08
C GLN A 88 32.65 37.99 -36.82
N THR A 89 33.69 38.18 -37.61
CA THR A 89 33.72 39.21 -38.66
C THR A 89 32.54 38.97 -39.61
N PRO A 90 31.89 40.02 -40.16
CA PRO A 90 30.85 39.83 -41.16
C PRO A 90 31.49 39.17 -42.39
N VAL A 91 31.21 37.88 -42.59
CA VAL A 91 31.49 37.20 -43.86
C VAL A 91 30.37 37.56 -44.83
N ASP A 92 30.73 38.09 -45.99
CA ASP A 92 29.81 38.34 -47.10
C ASP A 92 29.32 36.99 -47.63
N TYR A 93 28.12 36.57 -47.20
CA TYR A 93 27.46 35.38 -47.72
C TYR A 93 26.62 35.76 -48.94
N SER A 94 27.26 35.80 -50.09
CA SER A 94 26.56 35.63 -51.36
C SER A 94 26.02 34.19 -51.45
N THR A 95 24.82 33.94 -50.94
CA THR A 95 24.16 32.63 -50.99
C THR A 95 23.77 32.28 -52.43
N VAL A 96 24.44 31.29 -53.01
CA VAL A 96 24.00 30.64 -54.25
C VAL A 96 22.87 29.67 -53.91
N TYR A 97 21.64 30.01 -54.31
CA TYR A 97 20.47 29.13 -54.16
C TYR A 97 20.62 27.90 -55.06
N GLN A 98 20.73 26.70 -54.46
CA GLN A 98 20.42 25.45 -55.16
C GLN A 98 18.93 25.10 -54.96
N PRO A 99 18.18 24.78 -56.03
CA PRO A 99 16.80 24.32 -55.90
C PRO A 99 16.72 22.99 -55.14
N ARG A 100 15.91 22.93 -54.08
CA ARG A 100 15.64 21.69 -53.32
C ARG A 100 14.73 20.78 -54.16
N VAL A 101 15.14 19.53 -54.38
CA VAL A 101 14.25 18.51 -54.96
C VAL A 101 13.13 18.16 -53.97
N PRO A 102 11.86 18.10 -54.38
CA PRO A 102 10.77 17.68 -53.51
C PRO A 102 10.90 16.19 -53.18
N TYR A 103 11.02 15.86 -51.89
CA TYR A 103 10.87 14.48 -51.43
C TYR A 103 9.37 14.12 -51.39
N PRO A 104 8.97 12.90 -51.79
CA PRO A 104 7.60 12.47 -51.63
C PRO A 104 7.22 12.41 -50.14
N PRO A 105 5.95 12.70 -49.79
CA PRO A 105 5.50 12.61 -48.41
C PRO A 105 5.63 11.16 -47.91
N THR A 106 6.24 10.98 -46.74
CA THR A 106 6.23 9.70 -46.03
C THR A 106 4.79 9.30 -45.72
N PRO A 107 4.39 8.04 -45.97
CA PRO A 107 3.05 7.58 -45.60
C PRO A 107 2.86 7.74 -44.07
N PRO A 108 1.62 8.03 -43.62
CA PRO A 108 1.34 8.17 -42.21
C PRO A 108 1.63 6.84 -41.50
N VAL A 109 2.46 6.90 -40.46
CA VAL A 109 2.66 5.79 -39.53
C VAL A 109 1.34 5.55 -38.82
N TYR A 110 0.71 4.40 -39.02
CA TYR A 110 -0.50 4.02 -38.31
C TYR A 110 -0.13 3.72 -36.84
N ALA A 111 -0.29 4.70 -35.96
CA ALA A 111 -0.22 4.46 -34.53
C ALA A 111 -1.48 3.65 -34.13
N PRO A 112 -1.33 2.49 -33.47
CA PRO A 112 -2.50 1.78 -32.95
C PRO A 112 -3.25 2.70 -31.98
N PRO A 113 -4.59 2.64 -31.96
CA PRO A 113 -5.37 3.42 -31.02
C PRO A 113 -4.92 3.09 -29.59
N PRO A 114 -4.84 4.10 -28.69
CA PRO A 114 -4.45 3.86 -27.31
C PRO A 114 -5.40 2.85 -26.68
N GLN A 115 -4.87 1.73 -26.20
CA GLN A 115 -5.64 0.75 -25.46
C GLN A 115 -6.12 1.42 -24.17
N ARG A 116 -7.43 1.42 -23.94
CA ARG A 116 -8.01 1.94 -22.69
C ARG A 116 -8.12 0.77 -21.72
N ALA A 117 -7.68 0.97 -20.48
CA ALA A 117 -7.99 0.03 -19.41
C ALA A 117 -9.52 -0.09 -19.28
N PRO A 118 -10.05 -1.30 -18.98
CA PRO A 118 -11.48 -1.51 -18.80
C PRO A 118 -12.00 -0.80 -17.56
N VAL A 119 -13.30 -0.94 -17.29
CA VAL A 119 -13.94 -0.43 -16.08
C VAL A 119 -14.26 -1.60 -15.16
N LEU A 120 -13.76 -1.56 -13.92
CA LEU A 120 -14.18 -2.48 -12.88
C LEU A 120 -15.46 -1.95 -12.23
N LYS A 121 -16.55 -2.70 -12.34
CA LYS A 121 -17.81 -2.47 -11.66
C LYS A 121 -17.98 -3.45 -10.50
N LEU A 122 -18.30 -2.92 -9.33
CA LEU A 122 -18.67 -3.69 -8.15
C LEU A 122 -20.13 -3.40 -7.80
N ILE A 123 -20.95 -4.45 -7.73
CA ILE A 123 -22.37 -4.35 -7.35
C ILE A 123 -22.51 -4.88 -5.93
N HIS A 124 -22.85 -4.01 -4.98
CA HIS A 124 -23.12 -4.37 -3.60
C HIS A 124 -24.42 -5.17 -3.50
N SER A 125 -24.53 -6.05 -2.50
CA SER A 125 -25.77 -6.82 -2.21
C SER A 125 -27.00 -5.94 -1.96
N SER A 126 -26.81 -4.66 -1.58
CA SER A 126 -27.91 -3.68 -1.47
C SER A 126 -28.37 -3.09 -2.81
N GLY A 127 -27.78 -3.49 -3.94
CA GLY A 127 -28.04 -2.92 -5.27
C GLY A 127 -27.26 -1.64 -5.60
N ARG A 128 -26.39 -1.14 -4.70
CA ARG A 128 -25.52 0.01 -5.00
C ARG A 128 -24.38 -0.40 -5.91
N GLU A 129 -24.07 0.42 -6.90
CA GLU A 129 -23.01 0.16 -7.87
C GLU A 129 -21.83 1.13 -7.67
N PHE A 130 -20.62 0.60 -7.87
CA PHE A 130 -19.37 1.34 -7.78
C PHE A 130 -18.52 1.04 -8.99
N HIS A 131 -17.81 2.04 -9.50
CA HIS A 131 -17.04 1.95 -10.73
C HIS A 131 -15.63 2.47 -10.48
N LEU A 132 -14.63 1.67 -10.83
CA LEU A 132 -13.24 2.09 -10.94
C LEU A 132 -12.91 2.22 -12.42
N ILE A 133 -12.55 3.44 -12.82
CA ILE A 133 -12.21 3.79 -14.20
C ILE A 133 -10.69 3.92 -14.27
N GLY A 134 -10.05 3.18 -15.18
CA GLY A 134 -8.62 3.26 -15.43
C GLY A 134 -7.85 2.07 -14.86
N GLU A 135 -6.54 2.26 -14.71
CA GLU A 135 -5.61 1.15 -14.44
C GLU A 135 -5.56 0.71 -12.99
N GLY A 136 -6.11 1.45 -12.03
CA GLY A 136 -6.07 1.02 -10.65
C GLY A 136 -6.54 2.06 -9.64
N GLY A 137 -6.64 1.62 -8.39
CA GLY A 137 -7.08 2.44 -7.28
C GLY A 137 -7.24 1.65 -5.98
N PHE A 138 -7.63 2.38 -4.94
CA PHE A 138 -7.97 1.85 -3.64
C PHE A 138 -9.48 1.73 -3.48
N ILE A 139 -9.87 0.69 -2.73
CA ILE A 139 -11.23 0.45 -2.30
C ILE A 139 -11.25 0.55 -0.78
N GLY A 140 -12.19 1.32 -0.24
CA GLY A 140 -12.36 1.39 1.21
C GLY A 140 -13.24 2.54 1.65
N ARG A 141 -13.22 2.82 2.95
CA ARG A 141 -13.96 3.93 3.54
C ARG A 141 -13.18 5.24 3.47
N ARG A 142 -13.89 6.36 3.34
CA ARG A 142 -13.27 7.69 3.41
C ARG A 142 -12.64 7.93 4.78
N SER A 143 -11.43 8.50 4.79
CA SER A 143 -10.83 9.03 6.01
C SER A 143 -11.44 10.38 6.35
N GLN A 144 -11.74 10.63 7.62
CA GLN A 144 -12.22 11.93 8.11
C GLN A 144 -11.08 12.94 8.33
N SER A 145 -9.82 12.48 8.29
CA SER A 145 -8.66 13.34 8.48
C SER A 145 -8.50 14.31 7.30
N PRO A 146 -8.30 15.61 7.54
CA PRO A 146 -8.06 16.59 6.48
C PRO A 146 -6.84 16.22 5.63
N GLY A 147 -6.92 16.47 4.31
CA GLY A 147 -5.79 16.25 3.39
C GLY A 147 -5.56 14.82 2.93
N ILE A 148 -6.34 13.84 3.42
CA ILE A 148 -6.30 12.46 2.89
C ILE A 148 -7.32 12.33 1.76
N ALA A 149 -6.85 12.09 0.54
CA ALA A 149 -7.72 11.84 -0.60
C ALA A 149 -8.62 10.60 -0.36
N PRO A 150 -9.89 10.65 -0.78
CA PRO A 150 -10.76 9.48 -0.69
C PRO A 150 -10.24 8.37 -1.60
N PRO A 151 -10.53 7.09 -1.27
CA PRO A 151 -10.28 5.99 -2.19
C PRO A 151 -11.12 6.19 -3.47
N GLU A 152 -10.61 5.66 -4.58
CA GLU A 152 -11.24 5.71 -5.89
C GLU A 152 -12.62 5.02 -5.86
N ILE A 153 -12.73 3.91 -5.12
CA ILE A 153 -14.03 3.36 -4.71
C ILE A 153 -14.25 3.66 -3.23
N ASP A 154 -15.10 4.65 -2.97
CA ASP A 154 -15.52 5.04 -1.64
C ASP A 154 -16.76 4.28 -1.18
N LEU A 155 -16.56 3.38 -0.21
CA LEU A 155 -17.59 2.55 0.38
C LEU A 155 -18.33 3.22 1.54
N THR A 156 -18.12 4.52 1.77
CA THR A 156 -18.79 5.23 2.86
C THR A 156 -20.33 5.22 2.68
N GLY A 157 -21.04 4.98 3.77
CA GLY A 157 -22.50 4.94 3.84
C GLY A 157 -23.15 3.64 3.32
N ILE A 158 -22.38 2.59 3.04
CA ILE A 158 -22.96 1.25 2.85
C ILE A 158 -23.35 0.62 4.20
N PRO A 159 -24.31 -0.31 4.23
CA PRO A 159 -24.56 -1.10 5.44
C PRO A 159 -23.28 -1.78 5.94
N ASN A 160 -23.08 -1.79 7.26
CA ASN A 160 -21.92 -2.40 7.91
C ASN A 160 -20.55 -1.83 7.50
N GLU A 161 -20.49 -0.59 6.98
CA GLU A 161 -19.24 0.05 6.56
C GLU A 161 -18.13 0.06 7.64
N GLY A 162 -18.48 -0.05 8.93
CA GLY A 162 -17.53 -0.04 10.05
C GLY A 162 -16.52 -1.19 10.04
N ILE A 163 -16.82 -2.30 9.35
CA ILE A 163 -15.88 -3.42 9.20
C ILE A 163 -14.92 -3.22 8.02
N VAL A 164 -15.13 -2.18 7.21
CA VAL A 164 -14.32 -1.87 6.04
C VAL A 164 -13.24 -0.85 6.41
N SER A 165 -11.98 -1.27 6.39
CA SER A 165 -10.81 -0.39 6.48
C SER A 165 -10.84 0.78 5.49
N ARG A 166 -10.17 1.89 5.85
CA ARG A 166 -10.08 3.09 4.99
C ARG A 166 -9.35 2.82 3.67
N ARG A 167 -8.27 2.05 3.72
CA ARG A 167 -7.65 1.39 2.57
C ARG A 167 -7.82 -0.11 2.77
N HIS A 168 -8.87 -0.68 2.20
CA HIS A 168 -9.22 -2.08 2.42
C HIS A 168 -8.58 -2.98 1.37
N ALA A 169 -8.69 -2.58 0.11
CA ALA A 169 -8.09 -3.26 -1.01
C ALA A 169 -7.35 -2.28 -1.91
N ARG A 170 -6.35 -2.79 -2.61
CA ARG A 170 -5.79 -2.16 -3.80
C ARG A 170 -6.17 -3.01 -5.00
N VAL A 171 -6.52 -2.36 -6.10
CA VAL A 171 -6.80 -3.03 -7.36
C VAL A 171 -5.99 -2.38 -8.46
N ASP A 172 -5.34 -3.19 -9.30
CA ASP A 172 -4.56 -2.72 -10.45
C ASP A 172 -4.85 -3.60 -11.67
N TRP A 173 -4.83 -3.01 -12.86
CA TRP A 173 -5.00 -3.69 -14.14
C TRP A 173 -3.67 -4.31 -14.57
N ASP A 174 -3.65 -5.63 -14.73
CA ASP A 174 -2.51 -6.34 -15.28
C ASP A 174 -2.70 -6.52 -16.79
N TRP A 175 -1.96 -5.73 -17.57
CA TRP A 175 -1.94 -5.78 -19.03
C TRP A 175 -1.50 -7.15 -19.59
N SER A 176 -0.66 -7.89 -18.87
CA SER A 176 -0.20 -9.22 -19.32
C SER A 176 -1.26 -10.30 -19.14
N GLN A 177 -2.08 -10.19 -18.09
CA GLN A 177 -3.17 -11.12 -17.79
C GLN A 177 -4.53 -10.66 -18.35
N ASN A 178 -4.60 -9.42 -18.84
CA ASN A 178 -5.83 -8.76 -19.27
C ASN A 178 -6.94 -8.91 -18.21
N ALA A 179 -6.59 -8.59 -16.96
CA ALA A 179 -7.47 -8.72 -15.81
C ALA A 179 -7.11 -7.73 -14.69
N TYR A 180 -8.10 -7.39 -13.87
CA TYR A 180 -7.84 -6.70 -12.62
C TYR A 180 -7.29 -7.66 -11.57
N MET A 181 -6.31 -7.20 -10.82
CA MET A 181 -5.68 -7.89 -9.72
C MET A 181 -6.02 -7.19 -8.41
N ILE A 182 -6.60 -7.89 -7.44
CA ILE A 182 -6.91 -7.38 -6.11
C ILE A 182 -5.85 -7.82 -5.10
N VAL A 183 -5.49 -6.89 -4.22
CA VAL A 183 -4.57 -7.10 -3.09
C VAL A 183 -5.28 -6.72 -1.80
N ASP A 184 -5.28 -7.63 -0.83
CA ASP A 184 -5.80 -7.39 0.52
C ASP A 184 -4.81 -6.58 1.36
N MET A 185 -5.28 -5.43 1.84
CA MET A 185 -4.57 -4.48 2.72
C MET A 185 -5.35 -4.22 4.01
N SER A 186 -6.37 -5.03 4.28
CA SER A 186 -7.38 -4.78 5.29
C SER A 186 -7.01 -5.35 6.65
N THR A 187 -7.76 -4.94 7.67
CA THR A 187 -7.66 -5.52 9.03
C THR A 187 -8.55 -6.74 9.18
N ASN A 188 -9.67 -6.78 8.47
CA ASN A 188 -10.72 -7.79 8.64
C ASN A 188 -10.74 -8.86 7.52
N GLY A 189 -9.84 -8.76 6.55
CA GLY A 189 -9.69 -9.69 5.44
C GLY A 189 -10.60 -9.40 4.26
N ILE A 190 -10.19 -9.90 3.10
CA ILE A 190 -11.01 -9.99 1.88
C ILE A 190 -11.29 -11.45 1.56
N TYR A 191 -12.53 -11.77 1.21
CA TYR A 191 -12.88 -13.09 0.70
C TYR A 191 -13.25 -13.00 -0.78
N LEU A 192 -12.57 -13.79 -1.61
CA LEU A 192 -12.86 -13.95 -3.02
C LEU A 192 -13.44 -15.34 -3.26
N ASN A 193 -14.68 -15.41 -3.74
CA ASN A 193 -15.42 -16.67 -3.94
C ASN A 193 -15.39 -17.57 -2.69
N ASN A 194 -15.60 -16.97 -1.51
CA ASN A 194 -15.54 -17.60 -0.18
C ASN A 194 -14.14 -18.02 0.31
N ASN A 195 -13.08 -17.77 -0.45
CA ASN A 195 -11.71 -18.03 -0.01
C ASN A 195 -11.11 -16.75 0.59
N LEU A 196 -10.58 -16.84 1.81
CA LEU A 196 -9.84 -15.74 2.42
C LEU A 196 -8.55 -15.50 1.65
N LEU A 197 -8.33 -14.25 1.24
CA LEU A 197 -7.11 -13.86 0.57
C LEU A 197 -5.95 -13.74 1.57
N THR A 198 -4.74 -14.06 1.11
CA THR A 198 -3.52 -13.77 1.88
C THR A 198 -3.19 -12.28 1.72
N PRO A 199 -3.05 -11.51 2.82
CA PRO A 199 -2.70 -10.10 2.75
C PRO A 199 -1.41 -9.84 1.95
N GLY A 200 -1.41 -8.80 1.12
CA GLY A 200 -0.29 -8.42 0.26
C GLY A 200 -0.10 -9.25 -1.01
N MET A 201 -0.83 -10.37 -1.17
CA MET A 201 -0.78 -11.19 -2.39
C MET A 201 -1.81 -10.71 -3.41
N GLN A 202 -1.45 -10.81 -4.70
CA GLN A 202 -2.32 -10.45 -5.82
C GLN A 202 -3.20 -11.64 -6.24
N TYR A 203 -4.50 -11.38 -6.40
CA TYR A 203 -5.47 -12.35 -6.89
C TYR A 203 -6.22 -11.77 -8.08
N ARG A 204 -6.49 -12.61 -9.08
CA ARG A 204 -7.22 -12.19 -10.27
C ARG A 204 -8.71 -12.02 -9.96
N LEU A 205 -9.30 -10.94 -10.45
CA LEU A 205 -10.75 -10.72 -10.48
C LEU A 205 -11.31 -11.09 -11.85
N LEU A 206 -12.37 -11.90 -11.84
CA LEU A 206 -13.12 -12.31 -13.01
C LEU A 206 -14.56 -11.79 -12.96
N ASN A 207 -15.22 -11.81 -14.11
CA ASN A 207 -16.63 -11.43 -14.23
C ASN A 207 -17.51 -12.42 -13.47
N GLY A 208 -18.33 -11.90 -12.56
CA GLY A 208 -19.22 -12.68 -11.70
C GLY A 208 -18.59 -13.11 -10.37
N ASP A 209 -17.32 -12.77 -10.09
CA ASP A 209 -16.69 -13.13 -8.82
C ASP A 209 -17.40 -12.47 -7.63
N SER A 210 -17.59 -13.24 -6.55
CA SER A 210 -18.08 -12.72 -5.28
C SER A 210 -16.91 -12.20 -4.45
N VAL A 211 -16.92 -10.91 -4.15
CA VAL A 211 -15.90 -10.22 -3.35
C VAL A 211 -16.53 -9.71 -2.07
N LYS A 212 -15.98 -10.10 -0.92
CA LYS A 212 -16.47 -9.70 0.39
C LYS A 212 -15.40 -8.94 1.13
N PHE A 213 -15.77 -7.81 1.73
CA PHE A 213 -14.86 -6.96 2.46
C PHE A 213 -15.16 -7.05 3.96
N GLY A 214 -14.20 -7.55 4.74
CA GLY A 214 -14.35 -7.78 6.16
C GLY A 214 -15.05 -9.09 6.51
N GLN A 215 -15.51 -9.18 7.76
CA GLN A 215 -15.98 -10.42 8.39
C GLN A 215 -17.48 -10.68 8.20
N ASP A 216 -17.90 -11.90 8.52
CA ASP A 216 -19.31 -12.33 8.63
C ASP A 216 -20.18 -12.16 7.38
N ASN A 217 -19.56 -11.99 6.20
CA ASN A 217 -20.28 -11.83 4.93
C ASN A 217 -21.23 -10.62 4.92
N LEU A 218 -20.97 -9.61 5.76
CA LEU A 218 -21.85 -8.45 5.94
C LEU A 218 -21.76 -7.42 4.80
N VAL A 219 -20.64 -7.43 4.07
CA VAL A 219 -20.35 -6.50 2.97
C VAL A 219 -19.91 -7.34 1.78
N ASN A 220 -20.84 -7.61 0.87
CA ASN A 220 -20.67 -8.52 -0.25
C ASN A 220 -20.93 -7.81 -1.58
N PHE A 221 -20.09 -8.11 -2.56
CA PHE A 221 -20.12 -7.54 -3.89
C PHE A 221 -20.02 -8.63 -4.96
N THR A 222 -20.52 -8.32 -6.14
CA THR A 222 -20.22 -9.06 -7.38
C THR A 222 -19.41 -8.16 -8.31
N ALA A 223 -18.28 -8.69 -8.81
CA ALA A 223 -17.35 -7.96 -9.67
C ALA A 223 -17.63 -8.21 -11.15
N TYR A 224 -17.53 -7.15 -11.95
CA TYR A 224 -17.64 -7.19 -13.41
C TYR A 224 -16.59 -6.26 -14.03
N VAL A 225 -15.92 -6.73 -15.07
CA VAL A 225 -14.95 -6.01 -15.88
C VAL A 225 -15.60 -5.77 -17.24
N MET A 226 -15.70 -4.49 -17.64
CA MET A 226 -16.42 -4.01 -18.83
C MET A 226 -15.51 -3.19 -19.74
#